data_AF-A0A2I5KR81-F1
#
_entry.id   AF-A0A2I5KR81-F1
#
_cell.length_a   1.000
_cell.length_b   1.000
_cell.length_c   1.000
_cell.angle_alpha   90.00
_cell.angle_beta   90.00
_cell.angle_gamma   90.00
#
_symmetry.space_group_name_H-M   'P 1'
#
loop_
_entity.id
_entity.type
_entity.pdbx_description
1 polymer ?
#
loop_
_entity_poly.entity_id
_entity_poly.type
_entity_poly.pdbx_seq_one_letter_code
_entity_poly.pdbx_strand_id
1 'polypeptide(L)'
;MSITKTKNGTYRLRIYIPEEAKSSLGIDKKVIEKRFKLRSEAKKYELELQNKIEKILSGESTPLETNGAILFSDFYHNVWWDSYKAGQTTSTTKPPTQVTIDNTETVFRRHILPMFANFSIDFLNQNKQVVLNLMTAKAEEYSNFKVIRSYVNSIFDWAEELEYIESNRLSKTIKRIKATKKIKLQESKIEEELYLSSEELQEWFEAFKEDLDNDKISLKDYVLFFTTFILNDRKSESYALHWKNIDLDKAEINLKNALDKYKNVKSTKGNKKTIFSIPHYLVTLLSQWKIQQKQELAQFDIMQTPDQLVFTYIDTKGNVNSPLHVDYLNNKMNSVRRRHPRLKHATPHKLRHTGATLAKQAGMSLEAISEALTHSDTTTTQIYVNTSNVIPMAVGEFALNSLKQ
;
A
#
# COMPACT_ATOMS: atom_id res chain seq x y z
N MET A 1 20.88 13.50 59.40
CA MET A 1 21.33 12.66 58.26
C MET A 1 20.21 11.70 57.89
N SER A 2 19.74 11.77 56.66
CA SER A 2 18.69 10.93 56.05
C SER A 2 19.11 9.45 55.93
N ILE A 3 20.40 9.18 55.71
CA ILE A 3 20.96 7.82 55.60
C ILE A 3 21.74 7.45 56.88
N THR A 4 21.40 6.30 57.48
CA THR A 4 22.05 5.75 58.67
C THR A 4 22.46 4.29 58.44
N LYS A 5 23.67 3.91 58.84
CA LYS A 5 24.14 2.51 58.76
C LYS A 5 23.53 1.70 59.91
N THR A 6 22.96 0.55 59.60
CA THR A 6 22.34 -0.37 60.57
C THR A 6 23.36 -1.35 61.15
N LYS A 7 23.04 -1.95 62.30
CA LYS A 7 23.88 -3.00 62.94
C LYS A 7 24.15 -4.20 62.02
N ASN A 8 23.27 -4.46 61.06
CA ASN A 8 23.38 -5.57 60.10
C ASN A 8 24.11 -5.18 58.79
N GLY A 9 24.82 -4.05 58.77
CA GLY A 9 25.62 -3.62 57.61
C GLY A 9 24.85 -2.95 56.46
N THR A 10 23.51 -2.93 56.50
CA THR A 10 22.67 -2.23 55.49
C THR A 10 22.49 -0.74 55.81
N TYR A 11 22.08 0.06 54.82
CA TYR A 11 21.85 1.51 54.95
C TYR A 11 20.36 1.82 54.98
N ARG A 12 19.88 2.41 56.07
CA ARG A 12 18.50 2.87 56.25
C ARG A 12 18.39 4.33 55.82
N LEU A 13 17.53 4.59 54.85
CA LEU A 13 17.16 5.92 54.37
C LEU A 13 15.80 6.32 54.95
N ARG A 14 15.71 7.51 55.55
CA ARG A 14 14.47 8.16 55.99
C ARG A 14 14.35 9.54 55.33
N ILE A 15 13.27 9.75 54.57
CA ILE A 15 12.98 11.02 53.89
C ILE A 15 11.58 11.48 54.25
N TYR A 16 11.46 12.75 54.63
CA TYR A 16 10.19 13.40 54.89
C TYR A 16 9.52 13.84 53.58
N ILE A 17 8.21 13.63 53.45
CA ILE A 17 7.42 14.12 52.32
C ILE A 17 6.54 15.29 52.80
N PRO A 18 6.67 16.48 52.20
CA PRO A 18 5.77 17.61 52.40
C PRO A 18 4.32 17.25 52.04
N GLU A 19 3.34 17.79 52.78
CA GLU A 19 1.91 17.46 52.60
C GLU A 19 1.44 17.74 51.17
N GLU A 20 1.96 18.80 50.55
CA GLU A 20 1.63 19.25 49.20
C GLU A 20 2.09 18.24 48.13
N ALA A 21 3.15 17.48 48.40
CA ALA A 21 3.71 16.51 47.47
C ALA A 21 3.14 15.09 47.64
N LYS A 22 2.40 14.81 48.71
CA LYS A 22 1.88 13.47 49.01
C LYS A 22 0.90 12.95 47.98
N SER A 23 -0.09 13.76 47.61
CA SER A 23 -1.11 13.39 46.63
C SER A 23 -0.51 13.12 45.26
N SER A 24 0.43 13.96 44.82
CA SER A 24 1.11 13.83 43.51
C SER A 24 2.09 12.67 43.46
N LEU A 25 2.70 12.28 44.58
CA LEU A 25 3.58 11.11 44.67
C LEU A 25 2.84 9.79 44.92
N GLY A 26 1.54 9.83 45.25
CA GLY A 26 0.76 8.65 45.64
C GLY A 26 1.22 8.03 46.96
N ILE A 27 1.76 8.85 47.87
CA ILE A 27 2.35 8.39 49.14
C ILE A 27 1.66 9.09 50.31
N ASP A 28 0.86 8.32 51.04
CA ASP A 28 0.06 8.82 52.17
C ASP A 28 0.90 8.99 53.47
N LYS A 29 2.12 8.44 53.49
CA LYS A 29 3.00 8.47 54.68
C LYS A 29 3.83 9.76 54.72
N LYS A 30 3.89 10.40 55.90
CA LYS A 30 4.75 11.57 56.19
C LYS A 30 6.25 11.29 56.03
N VAL A 31 6.67 10.03 56.17
CA VAL A 31 8.07 9.62 56.04
C VAL A 31 8.16 8.31 55.27
N ILE A 32 9.02 8.28 54.24
CA ILE A 32 9.43 7.03 53.59
C ILE A 32 10.64 6.48 54.31
N GLU A 33 10.58 5.21 54.68
CA GLU A 33 11.73 4.45 55.16
C GLU A 33 12.04 3.30 54.20
N LYS A 34 13.27 3.25 53.68
CA LYS A 34 13.77 2.14 52.85
C LYS A 34 15.16 1.71 53.29
N ARG A 35 15.51 0.45 53.02
CA ARG A 35 16.83 -0.13 53.32
C ARG A 35 17.53 -0.54 52.04
N PHE A 36 18.82 -0.24 51.94
CA PHE A 36 19.68 -0.51 50.79
C PHE A 36 20.93 -1.29 51.22
N LYS A 37 21.47 -2.10 50.30
CA LYS A 37 22.72 -2.83 50.54
C LYS A 37 23.93 -1.90 50.46
N LEU A 38 23.91 -0.95 49.52
CA LEU A 38 24.99 0.02 49.29
C LEU A 38 24.58 1.44 49.70
N ARG A 39 25.54 2.23 50.19
CA ARG A 39 25.33 3.65 50.51
C ARG A 39 25.07 4.49 49.26
N SER A 40 25.70 4.13 48.14
CA SER A 40 25.54 4.82 46.84
C SER A 40 24.11 4.68 46.31
N GLU A 41 23.49 3.51 46.41
CA GLU A 41 22.10 3.27 46.03
C GLU A 41 21.13 4.08 46.90
N ALA A 42 21.35 4.10 48.22
CA ALA A 42 20.56 4.92 49.13
C ALA A 42 20.65 6.41 48.79
N LYS A 43 21.85 6.90 48.44
CA LYS A 43 22.09 8.30 48.06
C LYS A 43 21.46 8.65 46.71
N LYS A 44 21.49 7.73 45.74
CA LYS A 44 20.84 7.89 44.44
C LYS A 44 19.32 7.98 44.58
N TYR A 45 18.72 7.07 45.35
CA TYR A 45 17.29 7.07 45.62
C TYR A 45 16.85 8.31 46.41
N GLU A 46 17.68 8.78 47.35
CA GLU A 46 17.45 10.03 48.06
C GLU A 46 17.39 11.23 47.12
N LEU A 47 18.37 11.36 46.24
CA LEU A 47 18.46 12.46 45.29
C LEU A 47 17.29 12.44 44.29
N GLU A 48 16.92 11.26 43.77
CA GLU A 48 15.78 11.10 42.87
C GLU A 48 14.46 11.52 43.53
N LEU A 49 14.26 11.17 44.81
CA LEU A 49 13.04 11.51 45.52
C LEU A 49 12.99 12.99 45.90
N GLN A 50 14.12 13.59 46.30
CA GLN A 50 14.23 15.02 46.59
C GLN A 50 13.94 15.86 45.34
N ASN A 51 14.51 15.49 44.19
CA ASN A 51 14.23 16.16 42.93
C ASN A 51 12.74 16.08 42.54
N LYS A 52 12.07 14.95 42.79
CA LYS A 52 10.63 14.83 42.55
C LYS A 52 9.80 15.73 43.48
N ILE A 53 10.18 15.81 44.76
CA ILE A 53 9.52 16.68 45.73
C ILE A 53 9.71 18.15 45.33
N GLU A 54 10.93 18.58 44.99
CA GLU A 54 11.21 19.95 44.56
C GLU A 54 10.44 20.34 43.29
N LYS A 55 10.36 19.45 42.30
CA LYS A 55 9.57 19.66 41.07
C LYS A 55 8.07 19.84 41.31
N ILE A 56 7.51 19.13 42.28
CA ILE A 56 6.09 19.26 42.64
C ILE A 56 5.83 20.58 43.37
N LEU A 57 6.79 21.02 44.20
CA LEU A 57 6.67 22.24 44.98
C LEU A 57 6.94 23.52 44.16
N SER A 58 7.79 23.47 43.13
CA SER A 58 8.14 24.65 42.33
C SER A 58 7.07 25.04 41.31
N GLY A 59 6.09 24.19 41.03
CA GLY A 59 5.03 24.47 40.04
C GLY A 59 5.55 24.63 38.60
N GLU A 60 6.83 24.35 38.35
CA GLU A 60 7.43 24.37 37.03
C GLU A 60 7.06 23.10 36.25
N SER A 61 6.37 23.30 35.12
CA SER A 61 6.22 22.28 34.09
C SER A 61 7.58 21.95 33.48
N THR A 62 8.23 20.93 34.04
CA THR A 62 9.26 20.04 33.49
C THR A 62 10.28 20.60 32.48
N PRO A 63 11.59 20.58 32.85
CA PRO A 63 12.66 20.22 31.94
C PRO A 63 12.78 18.68 31.86
N LEU A 64 12.62 18.13 30.65
CA LEU A 64 12.85 16.74 30.18
C LEU A 64 12.95 15.63 31.26
N GLU A 65 11.84 14.92 31.52
CA GLU A 65 11.87 13.53 31.98
C GLU A 65 11.67 12.62 30.75
N THR A 66 12.65 11.76 30.44
CA THR A 66 12.66 10.70 29.41
C THR A 66 11.37 10.50 28.59
N ASN A 67 11.19 11.28 27.52
CA ASN A 67 10.07 11.17 26.58
C ASN A 67 9.96 9.79 25.90
N GLY A 68 11.05 9.01 25.86
CA GLY A 68 11.07 7.65 25.30
C GLY A 68 10.27 6.60 26.09
N ALA A 69 9.76 6.92 27.29
CA ALA A 69 8.87 6.03 28.04
C ALA A 69 7.47 5.89 27.41
N ILE A 70 7.11 6.78 26.47
CA ILE A 70 5.85 6.70 25.73
C ILE A 70 5.68 5.33 25.07
N LEU A 71 4.47 4.77 25.16
CA LEU A 71 4.13 3.52 24.47
C LEU A 71 4.15 3.73 22.96
N PHE A 72 4.50 2.68 22.22
CA PHE A 72 4.51 2.70 20.76
C PHE A 72 3.13 3.07 20.20
N SER A 73 2.04 2.57 20.82
CA SER A 73 0.67 2.94 20.43
C SER A 73 0.42 4.44 20.57
N ASP A 74 0.84 5.02 21.70
CA ASP A 74 0.56 6.41 22.03
C ASP A 74 1.40 7.34 21.15
N PHE A 75 2.65 6.98 20.88
CA PHE A 75 3.49 7.69 19.93
C PHE A 75 2.91 7.62 18.51
N TYR A 76 2.42 6.45 18.08
CA TYR A 76 1.75 6.30 16.80
C TYR A 76 0.53 7.22 16.69
N HIS A 77 -0.41 7.15 17.65
CA HIS A 77 -1.68 7.86 17.59
C HIS A 77 -1.52 9.38 17.80
N ASN A 78 -0.71 9.79 18.76
CA ASN A 78 -0.68 11.18 19.24
C ASN A 78 0.44 12.01 18.61
N VAL A 79 1.46 11.39 18.01
CA VAL A 79 2.65 12.10 17.51
C VAL A 79 2.89 11.82 16.02
N TRP A 80 2.99 10.54 15.65
CA TRP A 80 3.38 10.17 14.29
C TRP A 80 2.25 10.29 13.28
N TRP A 81 1.01 9.97 13.65
CA TRP A 81 -0.10 9.84 12.69
C TRP A 81 -0.45 11.15 11.97
N ASP A 82 -0.58 12.25 12.70
CA ASP A 82 -0.89 13.55 12.09
C ASP A 82 0.27 14.07 11.24
N SER A 83 1.50 13.87 11.73
CA SER A 83 2.74 14.19 11.00
C SER A 83 2.85 13.40 9.70
N TYR A 84 2.48 12.11 9.71
CA TYR A 84 2.44 11.26 8.51
C TYR A 84 1.41 11.74 7.50
N LYS A 85 0.18 12.05 7.93
CA LYS A 85 -0.87 12.59 7.05
C LYS A 85 -0.46 13.92 6.42
N ALA A 86 0.28 14.74 7.17
CA ALA A 86 0.87 15.99 6.66
C ALA A 86 2.07 15.76 5.72
N GLY A 87 2.57 14.54 5.59
CA GLY A 87 3.70 14.18 4.72
C GLY A 87 5.08 14.37 5.36
N GLN A 88 5.16 14.76 6.63
CA GLN A 88 6.40 15.13 7.30
C GLN A 88 7.33 13.92 7.59
N THR A 89 6.76 12.73 7.69
CA THR A 89 7.50 11.51 8.05
C THR A 89 7.87 10.64 6.85
N THR A 90 7.75 11.20 5.64
CA THR A 90 7.99 10.52 4.37
C THR A 90 8.97 11.29 3.51
N SER A 91 9.76 10.59 2.68
CA SER A 91 10.68 11.21 1.72
C SER A 91 10.00 11.65 0.42
N THR A 92 8.67 11.54 0.33
CA THR A 92 7.92 11.89 -0.89
C THR A 92 7.63 13.38 -0.95
N THR A 93 7.71 13.96 -2.16
CA THR A 93 7.49 15.39 -2.39
C THR A 93 6.05 15.86 -2.16
N LYS A 94 5.10 14.94 -2.00
CA LYS A 94 3.69 15.23 -1.78
C LYS A 94 3.18 14.44 -0.57
N PRO A 95 2.23 15.00 0.20
CA PRO A 95 1.54 14.26 1.24
C PRO A 95 0.87 12.98 0.71
N PRO A 96 0.70 11.95 1.55
CA PRO A 96 0.04 10.71 1.16
C PRO A 96 -1.41 10.97 0.75
N THR A 97 -1.87 10.30 -0.31
CA THR A 97 -3.29 10.33 -0.70
C THR A 97 -4.17 9.66 0.35
N GLN A 98 -5.48 9.95 0.39
CA GLN A 98 -6.41 9.30 1.30
C GLN A 98 -6.37 7.77 1.22
N VAL A 99 -6.22 7.23 0.00
CA VAL A 99 -6.07 5.77 -0.20
C VAL A 99 -4.83 5.23 0.50
N THR A 100 -3.73 5.99 0.45
CA THR A 100 -2.48 5.62 1.13
C THR A 100 -2.68 5.65 2.64
N ILE A 101 -3.32 6.70 3.17
CA ILE A 101 -3.61 6.87 4.59
C ILE A 101 -4.40 5.67 5.12
N ASP A 102 -5.53 5.33 4.50
CA ASP A 102 -6.37 4.18 4.91
C ASP A 102 -5.60 2.84 4.88
N ASN A 103 -4.76 2.66 3.86
CA ASN A 103 -3.93 1.46 3.73
C ASN A 103 -2.86 1.42 4.82
N THR A 104 -2.23 2.54 5.15
CA THR A 104 -1.25 2.66 6.24
C THR A 104 -1.91 2.34 7.58
N GLU A 105 -3.07 2.95 7.88
CA GLU A 105 -3.82 2.65 9.09
C GLU A 105 -4.14 1.15 9.21
N THR A 106 -4.56 0.53 8.10
CA THR A 106 -4.81 -0.92 8.05
C THR A 106 -3.55 -1.73 8.35
N VAL A 107 -2.40 -1.35 7.81
CA VAL A 107 -1.11 -2.02 8.09
C VAL A 107 -0.73 -1.87 9.56
N PHE A 108 -0.88 -0.68 10.15
CA PHE A 108 -0.63 -0.47 11.57
C PHE A 108 -1.53 -1.34 12.43
N ARG A 109 -2.84 -1.23 12.24
CA ARG A 109 -3.85 -1.96 13.00
C ARG A 109 -3.72 -3.48 12.90
N ARG A 110 -3.47 -4.02 11.71
CA ARG A 110 -3.44 -5.48 11.48
C ARG A 110 -2.08 -6.11 11.74
N HIS A 111 -1.00 -5.34 11.68
CA HIS A 111 0.34 -5.92 11.67
C HIS A 111 1.32 -5.28 12.64
N ILE A 112 1.39 -3.94 12.74
CA ILE A 112 2.43 -3.27 13.54
C ILE A 112 2.01 -3.15 15.01
N LEU A 113 0.81 -2.62 15.27
CA LEU A 113 0.31 -2.43 16.64
C LEU A 113 0.21 -3.77 17.41
N PRO A 114 -0.28 -4.88 16.82
CA PRO A 114 -0.26 -6.17 17.52
C PRO A 114 1.13 -6.65 17.96
N MET A 115 2.21 -6.21 17.29
CA MET A 115 3.58 -6.58 17.65
C MET A 115 4.18 -5.62 18.68
N PHE A 116 3.88 -4.32 18.59
CA PHE A 116 4.68 -3.29 19.28
C PHE A 116 3.91 -2.40 20.25
N ALA A 117 2.57 -2.36 20.20
CA ALA A 117 1.75 -1.34 20.89
C ALA A 117 2.11 -1.17 22.38
N ASN A 118 2.27 -2.28 23.11
CA ASN A 118 2.45 -2.28 24.57
C ASN A 118 3.90 -2.07 25.03
N PHE A 119 4.85 -1.88 24.11
CA PHE A 119 6.23 -1.57 24.46
C PHE A 119 6.46 -0.07 24.39
N SER A 120 7.34 0.46 25.23
CA SER A 120 7.81 1.84 25.06
C SER A 120 8.75 1.98 23.87
N ILE A 121 8.79 3.17 23.28
CA ILE A 121 9.71 3.49 22.18
C ILE A 121 11.17 3.26 22.63
N ASP A 122 11.56 3.73 23.82
CA ASP A 122 12.90 3.52 24.33
C ASP A 122 13.20 2.02 24.54
N PHE A 123 12.28 1.25 25.14
CA PHE A 123 12.50 -0.19 25.32
C PHE A 123 12.79 -0.88 23.98
N LEU A 124 11.99 -0.63 22.95
CA LEU A 124 12.21 -1.23 21.64
C LEU A 124 13.53 -0.77 21.02
N ASN A 125 13.89 0.50 21.18
CA ASN A 125 15.13 1.07 20.65
C ASN A 125 16.38 0.46 21.33
N GLN A 126 16.33 0.18 22.63
CA GLN A 126 17.42 -0.46 23.37
C GLN A 126 17.48 -1.98 23.14
N ASN A 127 16.33 -2.63 22.95
CA ASN A 127 16.22 -4.09 22.89
C ASN A 127 16.11 -4.60 21.44
N LYS A 128 17.18 -4.43 20.66
CA LYS A 128 17.23 -4.81 19.23
C LYS A 128 16.84 -6.26 18.96
N GLN A 129 17.19 -7.17 19.88
CA GLN A 129 16.90 -8.60 19.72
C GLN A 129 15.39 -8.89 19.72
N VAL A 130 14.62 -8.18 20.56
CA VAL A 130 13.15 -8.33 20.60
C VAL A 130 12.54 -7.90 19.27
N VAL A 131 12.95 -6.72 18.77
CA VAL A 131 12.49 -6.20 17.47
C VAL A 131 12.87 -7.14 16.33
N LEU A 132 14.11 -7.66 16.32
CA LEU A 132 14.57 -8.63 15.32
C LEU A 132 13.71 -9.89 15.28
N ASN A 133 13.43 -10.48 16.44
CA ASN A 133 12.64 -11.71 16.53
C ASN A 133 11.23 -11.50 15.99
N LEU A 134 10.55 -10.44 16.44
CA LEU A 134 9.18 -10.10 16.00
C LEU A 134 9.11 -9.80 14.51
N MET A 135 10.04 -8.98 14.00
CA MET A 135 10.07 -8.61 12.58
C MET A 135 10.47 -9.77 11.67
N THR A 136 11.35 -10.67 12.13
CA THR A 136 11.74 -11.86 11.35
C THR A 136 10.58 -12.84 11.22
N ALA A 137 9.88 -13.12 12.33
CA ALA A 137 8.65 -13.91 12.29
C ALA A 137 7.61 -13.29 11.33
N LYS A 138 7.45 -11.95 11.37
CA LYS A 138 6.52 -11.27 10.46
C LYS A 138 6.96 -11.34 9.00
N ALA A 139 8.25 -11.36 8.71
CA ALA A 139 8.79 -11.49 7.37
C ALA A 139 8.50 -12.87 6.74
N GLU A 140 8.42 -13.91 7.56
CA GLU A 140 8.05 -15.27 7.16
C GLU A 140 6.55 -15.44 6.95
N GLU A 141 5.73 -14.67 7.67
CA GLU A 141 4.27 -14.70 7.59
C GLU A 141 3.74 -13.86 6.42
N TYR A 142 4.29 -12.65 6.21
CA TYR A 142 3.65 -11.62 5.39
C TYR A 142 4.48 -11.20 4.17
N SER A 143 3.90 -11.35 2.98
CA SER A 143 4.60 -11.05 1.71
C SER A 143 4.94 -9.57 1.53
N ASN A 144 4.13 -8.65 2.06
CA ASN A 144 4.42 -7.21 1.98
C ASN A 144 5.23 -6.68 3.17
N PHE A 145 6.03 -7.54 3.81
CA PHE A 145 6.88 -7.19 4.96
C PHE A 145 7.73 -5.93 4.76
N LYS A 146 8.20 -5.66 3.54
CA LYS A 146 8.98 -4.43 3.27
C LYS A 146 8.22 -3.15 3.67
N VAL A 147 6.90 -3.13 3.53
CA VAL A 147 6.04 -2.00 3.92
C VAL A 147 5.98 -1.86 5.44
N ILE A 148 5.73 -2.97 6.16
CA ILE A 148 5.78 -3.01 7.63
C ILE A 148 7.11 -2.47 8.12
N ARG A 149 8.22 -2.98 7.58
CA ARG A 149 9.58 -2.54 7.92
C ARG A 149 9.78 -1.05 7.68
N SER A 150 9.26 -0.51 6.58
CA SER A 150 9.38 0.91 6.27
C SER A 150 8.65 1.78 7.31
N TYR A 151 7.43 1.41 7.69
CA TYR A 151 6.66 2.17 8.68
C TYR A 151 7.24 2.06 10.09
N VAL A 152 7.70 0.88 10.49
CA VAL A 152 8.41 0.72 11.75
C VAL A 152 9.64 1.61 11.77
N ASN A 153 10.43 1.65 10.70
CA ASN A 153 11.58 2.56 10.63
C ASN A 153 11.18 4.03 10.77
N SER A 154 10.13 4.44 10.04
CA SER A 154 9.63 5.82 10.06
C SER A 154 9.17 6.27 11.44
N ILE A 155 8.61 5.38 12.27
CA ILE A 155 8.27 5.69 13.67
C ILE A 155 9.52 6.07 14.46
N PHE A 156 10.59 5.26 14.37
CA PHE A 156 11.82 5.51 15.13
C PHE A 156 12.64 6.67 14.56
N ASP A 157 12.64 6.87 13.24
CA ASP A 157 13.26 8.06 12.62
C ASP A 157 12.57 9.33 13.13
N TRP A 158 11.24 9.35 13.21
CA TRP A 158 10.49 10.50 13.71
C TRP A 158 10.64 10.70 15.22
N ALA A 159 10.76 9.60 15.98
CA ALA A 159 11.05 9.68 17.42
C ALA A 159 12.45 10.24 17.70
N GLU A 160 13.44 9.93 16.84
CA GLU A 160 14.77 10.54 16.89
C GLU A 160 14.72 12.03 16.54
N GLU A 161 14.04 12.39 15.45
CA GLU A 161 13.88 13.79 15.02
C GLU A 161 13.22 14.68 16.08
N LEU A 162 12.23 14.15 16.81
CA LEU A 162 11.55 14.86 17.88
C LEU A 162 12.21 14.66 19.27
N GLU A 163 13.42 14.11 19.31
CA GLU A 163 14.21 13.92 20.54
C GLU A 163 13.54 13.06 21.62
N TYR A 164 12.60 12.18 21.25
CA TYR A 164 12.05 11.15 22.14
C TYR A 164 13.08 10.05 22.45
N ILE A 165 14.01 9.84 21.51
CA ILE A 165 15.17 8.97 21.65
C ILE A 165 16.41 9.69 21.12
N GLU A 166 17.58 9.38 21.68
CA GLU A 166 18.86 9.98 21.27
C GLU A 166 19.25 9.61 19.82
N SER A 167 18.95 8.38 19.40
CA SER A 167 19.23 7.91 18.04
C SER A 167 18.39 6.70 17.67
N ASN A 168 18.07 6.52 16.38
CA ASN A 168 17.43 5.30 15.89
C ASN A 168 18.44 4.14 15.81
N ARG A 169 18.44 3.30 16.85
CA ARG A 169 19.34 2.15 16.97
C ARG A 169 18.88 0.93 16.16
N LEU A 170 17.70 0.98 15.55
CA LEU A 170 17.03 -0.13 14.85
C LEU A 170 17.19 -0.10 13.33
N SER A 171 17.37 1.07 12.71
CA SER A 171 17.37 1.24 11.25
C SER A 171 18.28 0.26 10.51
N LYS A 172 19.56 0.18 10.90
CA LYS A 172 20.54 -0.75 10.29
C LYS A 172 20.15 -2.22 10.49
N THR A 173 19.55 -2.53 11.63
CA THR A 173 19.20 -3.89 12.05
C THR A 173 18.02 -4.43 11.24
N ILE A 174 16.90 -3.70 11.21
CA ILE A 174 15.70 -4.16 10.51
C ILE A 174 15.88 -4.17 8.98
N LYS A 175 16.72 -3.28 8.43
CA LYS A 175 17.05 -3.23 6.99
C LYS A 175 17.65 -4.55 6.46
N ARG A 176 18.34 -5.32 7.32
CA ARG A 176 18.96 -6.59 6.96
C ARG A 176 17.95 -7.74 6.83
N ILE A 177 16.78 -7.65 7.47
CA ILE A 177 15.75 -8.68 7.41
C ILE A 177 15.17 -8.75 6.00
N LYS A 178 15.23 -9.94 5.39
CA LYS A 178 14.71 -10.20 4.04
C LYS A 178 13.22 -10.53 4.11
N ALA A 179 12.46 -10.18 3.08
CA ALA A 179 11.04 -10.52 2.97
C ALA A 179 10.88 -11.99 2.52
N THR A 180 11.16 -12.92 3.43
CA THR A 180 11.28 -14.36 3.17
C THR A 180 10.00 -14.95 2.57
N LYS A 181 8.81 -14.58 3.06
CA LYS A 181 7.53 -15.02 2.47
C LYS A 181 7.41 -14.63 1.00
N LYS A 182 7.80 -13.41 0.65
CA LYS A 182 7.73 -12.91 -0.73
C LYS A 182 8.70 -13.64 -1.65
N ILE A 183 9.91 -13.91 -1.17
CA ILE A 183 10.94 -14.64 -1.92
C ILE A 183 10.45 -16.06 -2.22
N LYS A 184 9.99 -16.80 -1.20
CA LYS A 184 9.43 -18.15 -1.37
C LYS A 184 8.25 -18.18 -2.36
N LEU A 185 7.35 -17.19 -2.28
CA LEU A 185 6.23 -17.06 -3.22
C LEU A 185 6.66 -16.67 -4.65
N GLN A 186 7.83 -16.09 -4.84
CA GLN A 186 8.36 -15.78 -6.17
C GLN A 186 9.07 -16.99 -6.77
N GLU A 187 9.83 -17.73 -5.97
CA GLU A 187 10.51 -18.97 -6.38
C GLU A 187 9.51 -20.09 -6.71
N SER A 188 8.35 -20.10 -6.08
CA SER A 188 7.28 -21.07 -6.37
C SER A 188 6.40 -20.71 -7.56
N LYS A 189 6.60 -19.56 -8.21
CA LYS A 189 5.75 -19.15 -9.35
C LYS A 189 6.21 -19.85 -10.61
N ILE A 190 5.27 -20.55 -11.25
CA ILE A 190 5.45 -21.10 -12.59
C ILE A 190 5.13 -19.97 -13.58
N GLU A 191 6.05 -19.70 -14.50
CA GLU A 191 5.96 -18.59 -15.46
C GLU A 191 4.73 -18.69 -16.36
N GLU A 192 4.39 -19.91 -16.79
CA GLU A 192 3.21 -20.25 -17.60
C GLU A 192 1.88 -19.99 -16.86
N GLU A 193 1.89 -19.80 -15.54
CA GLU A 193 0.69 -19.41 -14.79
C GLU A 193 0.45 -17.89 -14.77
N LEU A 194 1.45 -17.08 -15.17
CA LEU A 194 1.39 -15.62 -15.10
C LEU A 194 0.52 -14.99 -16.18
N TYR A 195 0.32 -15.68 -17.30
CA TYR A 195 -0.52 -15.25 -18.42
C TYR A 195 -1.41 -16.40 -18.91
N LEU A 196 -2.28 -16.12 -19.87
CA LEU A 196 -3.11 -17.13 -20.54
C LEU A 196 -2.48 -17.50 -21.89
N SER A 197 -2.59 -18.76 -22.30
CA SER A 197 -2.28 -19.13 -23.69
C SER A 197 -3.27 -18.47 -24.66
N SER A 198 -2.98 -18.52 -25.96
CA SER A 198 -3.89 -18.03 -27.00
C SER A 198 -5.24 -18.75 -26.94
N GLU A 199 -5.23 -20.06 -26.72
CA GLU A 199 -6.42 -20.91 -26.60
C GLU A 199 -7.21 -20.54 -25.33
N GLU A 200 -6.54 -20.44 -24.18
CA GLU A 200 -7.17 -20.05 -22.92
C GLU A 200 -7.80 -18.66 -22.99
N LEU A 201 -7.16 -17.72 -23.71
CA LEU A 201 -7.71 -16.39 -23.96
C LEU A 201 -8.93 -16.43 -24.89
N GLN A 202 -8.88 -17.25 -25.94
CA GLN A 202 -10.01 -17.44 -26.83
C GLN A 202 -11.23 -18.01 -26.08
N GLU A 203 -11.03 -18.98 -25.18
CA GLU A 203 -12.11 -19.49 -24.34
C GLU A 203 -12.78 -18.39 -23.50
N TRP A 204 -12.00 -17.41 -23.00
CA TRP A 204 -12.54 -16.25 -22.28
C TRP A 204 -13.43 -15.39 -23.19
N PHE A 205 -13.03 -15.16 -24.45
CA PHE A 205 -13.83 -14.39 -25.41
C PHE A 205 -15.12 -15.10 -25.77
N GLU A 206 -15.04 -16.41 -26.01
CA GLU A 206 -16.20 -17.26 -26.28
C GLU A 206 -17.17 -17.27 -25.10
N ALA A 207 -16.68 -17.42 -23.87
CA ALA A 207 -17.51 -17.39 -22.68
C ALA A 207 -18.22 -16.04 -22.47
N PHE A 208 -17.53 -14.92 -22.69
CA PHE A 208 -18.18 -13.60 -22.62
C PHE A 208 -19.24 -13.42 -23.71
N LYS A 209 -19.01 -13.95 -24.91
CA LYS A 209 -19.98 -13.94 -25.99
C LYS A 209 -21.19 -14.82 -25.68
N GLU A 210 -20.96 -16.06 -25.23
CA GLU A 210 -21.98 -17.01 -24.81
C GLU A 210 -22.86 -16.42 -23.68
N ASP A 211 -22.24 -15.78 -22.68
CA ASP A 211 -22.97 -15.12 -21.61
C ASP A 211 -23.75 -13.88 -22.09
N LEU A 212 -23.28 -13.16 -23.12
CA LEU A 212 -24.03 -12.05 -23.70
C LEU A 212 -25.24 -12.54 -24.48
N ASP A 213 -25.05 -13.54 -25.36
CA ASP A 213 -26.08 -14.11 -26.22
C ASP A 213 -27.20 -14.79 -25.40
N ASN A 214 -26.89 -15.23 -24.17
CA ASN A 214 -27.84 -15.85 -23.23
C ASN A 214 -28.35 -14.89 -22.12
N ASP A 215 -28.19 -13.57 -22.30
CA ASP A 215 -28.63 -12.52 -21.36
C ASP A 215 -28.07 -12.69 -19.92
N LYS A 216 -26.91 -13.33 -19.77
CA LYS A 216 -26.23 -13.58 -18.49
C LYS A 216 -25.29 -12.45 -18.10
N ILE A 217 -24.92 -11.60 -19.05
CA ILE A 217 -24.24 -10.32 -18.85
C ILE A 217 -24.89 -9.25 -19.73
N SER A 218 -24.69 -7.98 -19.37
CA SER A 218 -25.16 -6.85 -20.18
C SER A 218 -24.19 -6.50 -21.33
N LEU A 219 -24.68 -5.82 -22.37
CA LEU A 219 -23.82 -5.25 -23.43
C LEU A 219 -22.69 -4.41 -22.82
N LYS A 220 -23.00 -3.56 -21.83
CA LYS A 220 -22.01 -2.79 -21.08
C LYS A 220 -20.86 -3.65 -20.53
N ASP A 221 -21.18 -4.78 -19.91
CA ASP A 221 -20.18 -5.66 -19.30
C ASP A 221 -19.26 -6.28 -20.37
N TYR A 222 -19.84 -6.64 -21.52
CA TYR A 222 -19.11 -7.14 -22.69
C TYR A 222 -18.19 -6.06 -23.29
N VAL A 223 -18.72 -4.87 -23.56
CA VAL A 223 -17.95 -3.74 -24.10
C VAL A 223 -16.85 -3.29 -23.14
N LEU A 224 -17.10 -3.29 -21.83
CA LEU A 224 -16.09 -2.98 -20.81
C LEU A 224 -14.94 -3.98 -20.86
N PHE A 225 -15.24 -5.28 -20.94
CA PHE A 225 -14.23 -6.32 -21.00
C PHE A 225 -13.33 -6.17 -22.24
N PHE A 226 -13.93 -6.00 -23.42
CA PHE A 226 -13.16 -5.82 -24.66
C PHE A 226 -12.39 -4.49 -24.67
N THR A 227 -12.97 -3.40 -24.17
CA THR A 227 -12.26 -2.11 -24.08
C THR A 227 -11.02 -2.23 -23.20
N THR A 228 -11.15 -2.79 -22.00
CA THR A 228 -10.01 -3.00 -21.08
C THR A 228 -8.96 -3.94 -21.66
N PHE A 229 -9.38 -5.00 -22.37
CA PHE A 229 -8.46 -5.94 -22.99
C PHE A 229 -7.68 -5.31 -24.17
N ILE A 230 -8.38 -4.63 -25.09
CA ILE A 230 -7.79 -4.06 -26.31
C ILE A 230 -6.84 -2.91 -26.00
N LEU A 231 -7.25 -2.01 -25.11
CA LEU A 231 -6.38 -0.93 -24.64
C LEU A 231 -5.22 -1.47 -23.81
N ASN A 232 -5.32 -2.73 -23.36
CA ASN A 232 -4.39 -3.37 -22.47
C ASN A 232 -4.10 -2.50 -21.24
N ASP A 233 -5.10 -1.75 -20.77
CA ASP A 233 -4.97 -0.68 -19.80
C ASP A 233 -5.13 -1.19 -18.35
N ARG A 234 -4.93 -0.34 -17.35
CA ARG A 234 -5.36 -0.69 -15.99
C ARG A 234 -6.87 -0.52 -15.96
N LYS A 235 -7.60 -1.49 -15.43
CA LYS A 235 -9.08 -1.41 -15.27
C LYS A 235 -9.61 -0.04 -14.80
N SER A 236 -8.91 0.63 -13.88
CA SER A 236 -9.28 1.95 -13.37
C SER A 236 -9.25 3.07 -14.43
N GLU A 237 -8.45 2.92 -15.47
CA GLU A 237 -8.31 3.84 -16.60
C GLU A 237 -9.55 3.71 -17.51
N SER A 238 -9.92 2.50 -17.93
CA SER A 238 -11.19 2.20 -18.60
C SER A 238 -12.41 2.69 -17.81
N TYR A 239 -12.41 2.57 -16.48
CA TYR A 239 -13.52 3.03 -15.64
C TYR A 239 -13.66 4.57 -15.60
N ALA A 240 -12.60 5.30 -15.94
CA ALA A 240 -12.57 6.76 -15.96
C ALA A 240 -12.83 7.36 -17.34
N LEU A 241 -13.06 6.53 -18.37
CA LEU A 241 -13.35 7.00 -19.71
C LEU A 241 -14.67 7.77 -19.73
N HIS A 242 -14.65 8.95 -20.34
CA HIS A 242 -15.84 9.73 -20.69
C HIS A 242 -16.04 9.70 -22.20
N TRP A 243 -17.25 9.96 -22.69
CA TRP A 243 -17.51 9.96 -24.13
C TRP A 243 -16.68 10.98 -24.90
N LYS A 244 -16.32 12.12 -24.31
CA LYS A 244 -15.37 13.10 -24.88
C LYS A 244 -13.95 12.55 -25.09
N ASN A 245 -13.64 11.37 -24.56
CA ASN A 245 -12.35 10.72 -24.73
C ASN A 245 -12.33 9.73 -25.89
N ILE A 246 -13.47 9.48 -26.53
CA ILE A 246 -13.62 8.50 -27.61
C ILE A 246 -14.04 9.23 -28.88
N ASP A 247 -13.18 9.19 -29.89
CA ASP A 247 -13.46 9.64 -31.24
C ASP A 247 -13.79 8.41 -32.10
N LEU A 248 -15.08 8.15 -32.30
CA LEU A 248 -15.55 6.97 -33.05
C LEU A 248 -15.29 7.10 -34.55
N ASP A 249 -15.20 8.33 -35.07
CA ASP A 249 -14.97 8.60 -36.49
C ASP A 249 -13.51 8.35 -36.87
N LYS A 250 -12.58 8.74 -35.98
CA LYS A 250 -11.15 8.46 -36.13
C LYS A 250 -10.73 7.11 -35.59
N ALA A 251 -11.64 6.39 -34.92
CA ALA A 251 -11.34 5.17 -34.20
C ALA A 251 -10.20 5.35 -33.18
N GLU A 252 -10.32 6.37 -32.31
CA GLU A 252 -9.30 6.72 -31.31
C GLU A 252 -9.87 6.84 -29.88
N ILE A 253 -9.07 6.41 -28.89
CA ILE A 253 -9.36 6.61 -27.45
C ILE A 253 -8.22 7.38 -26.79
N ASN A 254 -8.52 8.52 -26.18
CA ASN A 254 -7.58 9.34 -25.42
C ASN A 254 -7.62 8.99 -23.93
N LEU A 255 -6.65 8.19 -23.48
CA LEU A 255 -6.50 7.74 -22.11
C LEU A 255 -5.63 8.72 -21.31
N LYS A 256 -6.24 9.47 -20.40
CA LYS A 256 -5.55 10.47 -19.56
C LYS A 256 -5.93 10.42 -18.08
N ASN A 257 -7.00 9.70 -17.75
CA ASN A 257 -7.58 9.65 -16.41
C ASN A 257 -7.69 8.22 -15.89
N ALA A 258 -7.77 8.08 -14.57
CA ALA A 258 -8.09 6.84 -13.87
C ALA A 258 -8.97 7.13 -12.66
N LEU A 259 -9.80 6.16 -12.24
CA LEU A 259 -10.52 6.24 -10.98
C LEU A 259 -9.64 5.80 -9.81
N ASP A 260 -9.76 6.49 -8.69
CA ASP A 260 -9.24 6.00 -7.41
C ASP A 260 -10.24 5.06 -6.69
N LYS A 261 -9.87 4.59 -5.49
CA LYS A 261 -10.70 3.69 -4.68
C LYS A 261 -12.05 4.34 -4.27
N TYR A 262 -12.09 5.67 -4.15
CA TYR A 262 -13.28 6.43 -3.78
C TYR A 262 -14.04 6.98 -4.99
N LYS A 263 -13.73 6.47 -6.19
CA LYS A 263 -14.37 6.85 -7.46
C LYS A 263 -14.06 8.28 -7.91
N ASN A 264 -13.02 8.92 -7.35
CA ASN A 264 -12.57 10.21 -7.85
C ASN A 264 -11.73 10.04 -9.10
N VAL A 265 -11.91 10.94 -10.06
CA VAL A 265 -11.10 11.01 -11.27
C VAL A 265 -9.76 11.65 -10.93
N LYS A 266 -8.67 10.93 -11.23
CA LYS A 266 -7.30 11.44 -11.13
C LYS A 266 -6.59 11.30 -12.47
N SER A 267 -5.46 11.98 -12.63
CA SER A 267 -4.56 11.73 -13.76
C SER A 267 -3.99 10.31 -13.69
N THR A 268 -3.67 9.75 -14.86
CA THR A 268 -2.88 8.52 -14.96
C THR A 268 -1.55 8.65 -14.22
N LYS A 269 -0.96 7.51 -13.85
CA LYS A 269 0.35 7.50 -13.18
C LYS A 269 1.39 8.16 -14.09
N GLY A 270 2.05 9.20 -13.59
CA GLY A 270 3.03 9.98 -14.36
C GLY A 270 2.42 11.02 -15.31
N ASN A 271 1.11 11.32 -15.21
CA ASN A 271 0.40 12.28 -16.06
C ASN A 271 0.52 11.99 -17.57
N LYS A 272 0.72 10.73 -17.96
CA LYS A 272 0.83 10.33 -19.37
C LYS A 272 -0.53 10.42 -20.06
N LYS A 273 -0.56 11.05 -21.22
CA LYS A 273 -1.71 11.06 -22.13
C LYS A 273 -1.36 10.11 -23.27
N THR A 274 -2.15 9.06 -23.45
CA THR A 274 -1.94 8.08 -24.52
C THR A 274 -3.15 8.06 -25.43
N ILE A 275 -2.92 8.15 -26.73
CA ILE A 275 -3.96 8.01 -27.75
C ILE A 275 -3.82 6.61 -28.33
N PHE A 276 -4.88 5.81 -28.24
CA PHE A 276 -4.95 4.47 -28.80
C PHE A 276 -5.79 4.49 -30.06
N SER A 277 -5.25 4.03 -31.18
CA SER A 277 -6.08 3.61 -32.32
C SER A 277 -6.76 2.29 -31.98
N ILE A 278 -8.08 2.22 -32.19
CA ILE A 278 -8.89 1.05 -31.85
C ILE A 278 -9.40 0.33 -33.11
N PRO A 279 -9.54 -1.00 -33.06
CA PRO A 279 -10.02 -1.76 -34.21
C PRO A 279 -11.51 -1.48 -34.48
N HIS A 280 -11.91 -1.63 -35.74
CA HIS A 280 -13.29 -1.34 -36.19
C HIS A 280 -14.36 -2.09 -35.37
N TYR A 281 -14.10 -3.34 -34.97
CA TYR A 281 -15.07 -4.08 -34.16
C TYR A 281 -15.32 -3.42 -32.79
N LEU A 282 -14.31 -2.81 -32.16
CA LEU A 282 -14.49 -2.08 -30.91
C LEU A 282 -15.27 -0.77 -31.13
N VAL A 283 -15.05 -0.09 -32.26
CA VAL A 283 -15.84 1.09 -32.65
C VAL A 283 -17.32 0.72 -32.76
N THR A 284 -17.63 -0.41 -33.39
CA THR A 284 -19.01 -0.93 -33.51
C THR A 284 -19.62 -1.21 -32.14
N LEU A 285 -18.90 -1.92 -31.27
CA LEU A 285 -19.35 -2.22 -29.91
C LEU A 285 -19.60 -0.96 -29.08
N LEU A 286 -18.67 0.01 -29.12
CA LEU A 286 -18.81 1.28 -28.41
C LEU A 286 -19.97 2.11 -28.95
N SER A 287 -20.21 2.09 -30.26
CA SER A 287 -21.34 2.79 -30.89
C SER A 287 -22.69 2.21 -30.46
N GLN A 288 -22.82 0.87 -30.48
CA GLN A 288 -24.01 0.17 -29.98
C GLN A 288 -24.26 0.49 -28.50
N TRP A 289 -23.20 0.41 -27.69
CA TRP A 289 -23.29 0.73 -26.26
C TRP A 289 -23.66 2.21 -26.03
N LYS A 290 -23.12 3.15 -26.81
CA LYS A 290 -23.46 4.58 -26.71
C LYS A 290 -24.95 4.83 -26.92
N ILE A 291 -25.55 4.16 -27.91
CA ILE A 291 -26.99 4.23 -28.19
C ILE A 291 -27.79 3.63 -27.04
N GLN A 292 -27.44 2.43 -26.59
CA GLN A 292 -28.15 1.76 -25.49
C GLN A 292 -28.05 2.55 -24.18
N GLN A 293 -26.87 3.04 -23.82
CA GLN A 293 -26.69 3.85 -22.61
C GLN A 293 -27.52 5.13 -22.66
N LYS A 294 -27.65 5.78 -23.84
CA LYS A 294 -28.51 6.96 -23.98
C LYS A 294 -29.97 6.63 -23.66
N GLN A 295 -30.46 5.48 -24.12
CA GLN A 295 -31.82 5.01 -23.82
C GLN A 295 -31.99 4.65 -22.34
N GLU A 296 -31.02 3.95 -21.74
CA GLU A 296 -31.04 3.60 -20.32
C GLU A 296 -31.02 4.84 -19.42
N LEU A 297 -30.18 5.83 -19.72
CA LEU A 297 -30.08 7.07 -18.96
C LEU A 297 -31.34 7.94 -19.08
N ALA A 298 -31.97 7.96 -20.27
CA ALA A 298 -33.20 8.70 -20.49
C ALA A 298 -34.38 8.19 -19.63
N GLN A 299 -34.38 6.92 -19.22
CA GLN A 299 -35.38 6.37 -18.29
C GLN A 299 -35.31 6.99 -16.88
N PHE A 300 -34.20 7.67 -16.57
CA PHE A 300 -33.96 8.35 -15.30
C PHE A 300 -33.81 9.87 -15.47
N ASP A 301 -34.28 10.42 -16.60
CA ASP A 301 -34.15 11.84 -16.96
C ASP A 301 -32.68 12.34 -17.01
N ILE A 302 -31.73 11.43 -17.29
CA ILE A 302 -30.31 11.76 -17.43
C ILE A 302 -29.96 11.88 -18.92
N MET A 303 -29.41 13.03 -19.32
CA MET A 303 -28.90 13.23 -20.67
C MET A 303 -27.47 12.68 -20.82
N GLN A 304 -27.21 11.92 -21.88
CA GLN A 304 -25.86 11.53 -22.26
C GLN A 304 -25.11 12.73 -22.87
N THR A 305 -24.18 13.31 -22.10
CA THR A 305 -23.33 14.44 -22.53
C THR A 305 -21.91 13.97 -22.89
N PRO A 306 -21.04 14.82 -23.46
CA PRO A 306 -19.63 14.47 -23.66
C PRO A 306 -18.89 14.15 -22.35
N ASP A 307 -19.33 14.74 -21.23
CA ASP A 307 -18.83 14.49 -19.87
C ASP A 307 -19.53 13.31 -19.18
N GLN A 308 -20.28 12.48 -19.89
CA GLN A 308 -20.83 11.25 -19.36
C GLN A 308 -19.77 10.16 -19.34
N LEU A 309 -19.64 9.46 -18.21
CA LEU A 309 -18.81 8.26 -18.09
C LEU A 309 -19.32 7.17 -19.05
N VAL A 310 -18.38 6.53 -19.74
CA VAL A 310 -18.68 5.45 -20.69
C VAL A 310 -19.26 4.25 -19.96
N PHE A 311 -18.73 3.91 -18.79
CA PHE A 311 -19.21 2.78 -18.00
C PHE A 311 -19.66 3.22 -16.61
N THR A 312 -20.94 3.02 -16.32
CA THR A 312 -21.55 3.31 -15.02
C THR A 312 -22.40 2.14 -14.53
N TYR A 313 -22.84 2.20 -13.27
CA TYR A 313 -23.74 1.19 -12.70
C TYR A 313 -24.67 1.83 -11.68
N ILE A 314 -25.72 1.10 -11.33
CA ILE A 314 -26.57 1.42 -10.18
C ILE A 314 -25.88 0.89 -8.94
N ASP A 315 -25.52 1.77 -8.01
CA ASP A 315 -24.84 1.34 -6.79
C ASP A 315 -25.79 0.69 -5.78
N THR A 316 -25.24 0.14 -4.70
CA THR A 316 -26.04 -0.54 -3.66
C THR A 316 -26.95 0.40 -2.88
N LYS A 317 -26.79 1.72 -3.03
CA LYS A 317 -27.64 2.75 -2.43
C LYS A 317 -28.75 3.20 -3.39
N GLY A 318 -28.81 2.63 -4.59
CA GLY A 318 -29.76 3.00 -5.63
C GLY A 318 -29.33 4.22 -6.46
N ASN A 319 -28.11 4.73 -6.29
CA ASN A 319 -27.63 5.84 -7.12
C ASN A 319 -27.39 5.36 -8.54
N VAL A 320 -28.22 5.85 -9.46
CA VAL A 320 -28.09 5.61 -10.89
C VAL A 320 -26.85 6.34 -11.42
N ASN A 321 -26.28 5.82 -12.50
CA ASN A 321 -25.16 6.46 -13.21
C ASN A 321 -23.89 6.66 -12.37
N SER A 322 -23.65 5.79 -11.39
CA SER A 322 -22.47 5.86 -10.52
C SER A 322 -21.21 5.35 -11.23
N PRO A 323 -20.02 5.90 -10.95
CA PRO A 323 -18.76 5.35 -11.45
C PRO A 323 -18.52 3.92 -10.93
N LEU A 324 -17.94 3.07 -11.76
CA LEU A 324 -17.71 1.66 -11.41
C LEU A 324 -16.86 1.49 -10.15
N HIS A 325 -17.21 0.48 -9.33
CA HIS A 325 -16.39 0.07 -8.21
C HIS A 325 -15.06 -0.55 -8.67
N VAL A 326 -13.99 -0.41 -7.88
CA VAL A 326 -12.65 -0.92 -8.22
C VAL A 326 -12.63 -2.41 -8.57
N ASP A 327 -13.53 -3.20 -7.97
CA ASP A 327 -13.63 -4.65 -8.19
C ASP A 327 -14.67 -5.06 -9.22
N TYR A 328 -15.33 -4.11 -9.90
CA TYR A 328 -16.46 -4.39 -10.79
C TYR A 328 -16.13 -5.48 -11.84
N LEU A 329 -15.09 -5.27 -12.66
CA LEU A 329 -14.69 -6.25 -13.69
C LEU A 329 -14.15 -7.54 -13.08
N ASN A 330 -13.56 -7.50 -11.87
CA ASN A 330 -13.09 -8.72 -11.20
C ASN A 330 -14.27 -9.60 -10.81
N ASN A 331 -15.31 -8.98 -10.24
CA ASN A 331 -16.55 -9.66 -9.87
C ASN A 331 -17.27 -10.20 -11.10
N LYS A 332 -17.28 -9.45 -12.21
CA LYS A 332 -17.87 -9.89 -13.48
C LYS A 332 -17.13 -11.09 -14.07
N MET A 333 -15.80 -11.02 -14.21
CA MET A 333 -14.99 -12.15 -14.67
C MET A 333 -15.15 -13.39 -13.76
N ASN A 334 -15.21 -13.19 -12.43
CA ASN A 334 -15.47 -14.29 -11.50
C ASN A 334 -16.87 -14.89 -11.68
N SER A 335 -17.86 -14.08 -12.07
CA SER A 335 -19.21 -14.55 -12.36
C SER A 335 -19.27 -15.38 -13.63
N VAL A 336 -18.64 -14.91 -14.71
CA VAL A 336 -18.50 -15.65 -15.97
C VAL A 336 -17.78 -16.98 -15.71
N ARG A 337 -16.63 -16.96 -15.01
CA ARG A 337 -15.89 -18.18 -14.65
C ARG A 337 -16.71 -19.20 -13.86
N ARG A 338 -17.60 -18.76 -12.97
CA ARG A 338 -18.50 -19.67 -12.24
C ARG A 338 -19.49 -20.39 -13.15
N ARG A 339 -19.88 -19.78 -14.27
CA ARG A 339 -20.77 -20.36 -15.30
C ARG A 339 -20.03 -21.20 -16.34
N HIS A 340 -18.74 -20.94 -16.55
CA HIS A 340 -17.89 -21.66 -17.48
C HIS A 340 -16.68 -22.30 -16.76
N PRO A 341 -16.84 -23.47 -16.11
CA PRO A 341 -15.78 -24.10 -15.31
C PRO A 341 -14.50 -24.45 -16.08
N ARG A 342 -14.56 -24.54 -17.41
CA ARG A 342 -13.41 -24.71 -18.32
C ARG A 342 -12.40 -23.58 -18.21
N LEU A 343 -12.86 -22.36 -17.90
CA LEU A 343 -12.03 -21.17 -17.88
C LEU A 343 -10.96 -21.23 -16.80
N LYS A 344 -9.70 -21.15 -17.24
CA LYS A 344 -8.57 -20.91 -16.34
C LYS A 344 -8.75 -19.60 -15.60
N HIS A 345 -8.38 -19.61 -14.32
CA HIS A 345 -8.49 -18.42 -13.48
C HIS A 345 -7.72 -17.23 -14.07
N ALA A 346 -8.43 -16.13 -14.25
CA ALA A 346 -7.89 -14.86 -14.72
C ALA A 346 -8.51 -13.68 -13.97
N THR A 347 -7.74 -12.60 -13.95
CA THR A 347 -8.15 -11.28 -13.44
C THR A 347 -7.85 -10.25 -14.53
N PRO A 348 -8.40 -9.02 -14.47
CA PRO A 348 -8.04 -7.97 -15.42
C PRO A 348 -6.53 -7.72 -15.48
N HIS A 349 -5.84 -7.89 -14.36
CA HIS A 349 -4.38 -7.77 -14.33
C HIS A 349 -3.67 -8.92 -15.07
N LYS A 350 -4.16 -10.16 -14.93
CA LYS A 350 -3.65 -11.31 -15.70
C LYS A 350 -3.92 -11.15 -17.20
N LEU A 351 -5.08 -10.62 -17.59
CA LEU A 351 -5.37 -10.30 -19.00
C LEU A 351 -4.42 -9.25 -19.54
N ARG A 352 -4.11 -8.23 -18.74
CA ARG A 352 -3.13 -7.21 -19.11
C ARG A 352 -1.72 -7.79 -19.31
N HIS A 353 -1.31 -8.69 -18.41
CA HIS A 353 -0.06 -9.46 -18.59
C HIS A 353 -0.11 -10.30 -19.87
N THR A 354 -1.22 -10.97 -20.12
CA THR A 354 -1.44 -11.81 -21.32
C THR A 354 -1.29 -10.99 -22.60
N GLY A 355 -1.97 -9.84 -22.71
CA GLY A 355 -1.85 -8.97 -23.88
C GLY A 355 -0.41 -8.51 -24.14
N ALA A 356 0.33 -8.17 -23.08
CA ALA A 356 1.74 -7.77 -23.19
C ALA A 356 2.64 -8.92 -23.67
N THR A 357 2.49 -10.11 -23.09
CA THR A 357 3.28 -11.30 -23.46
C THR A 357 3.00 -11.75 -24.89
N LEU A 358 1.73 -11.84 -25.29
CA LEU A 358 1.35 -12.23 -26.65
C LEU A 358 1.85 -11.21 -27.69
N ALA A 359 1.76 -9.90 -27.39
CA ALA A 359 2.31 -8.86 -28.27
C ALA A 359 3.83 -9.01 -28.46
N LYS A 360 4.56 -9.37 -27.40
CA LYS A 360 6.00 -9.64 -27.51
C LYS A 360 6.28 -10.88 -28.37
N GLN A 361 5.55 -11.95 -28.14
CA GLN A 361 5.69 -13.19 -28.92
C GLN A 361 5.38 -12.97 -30.40
N ALA A 362 4.46 -12.04 -30.71
CA ALA A 362 4.17 -11.59 -32.06
C ALA A 362 5.23 -10.63 -32.66
N GLY A 363 6.34 -10.36 -31.95
CA GLY A 363 7.47 -9.57 -32.45
C GLY A 363 7.44 -8.07 -32.10
N MET A 364 6.49 -7.59 -31.29
CA MET A 364 6.43 -6.19 -30.90
C MET A 364 7.64 -5.82 -30.00
N SER A 365 8.22 -4.64 -30.21
CA SER A 365 9.36 -4.17 -29.41
C SER A 365 8.95 -3.92 -27.95
N LEU A 366 9.91 -4.02 -27.03
CA LEU A 366 9.62 -3.81 -25.60
C LEU A 366 9.20 -2.35 -25.34
N GLU A 367 9.76 -1.42 -26.11
CA GLU A 367 9.45 0.00 -26.09
C GLU A 367 7.99 0.25 -26.49
N ALA A 368 7.54 -0.35 -27.60
CA ALA A 368 6.16 -0.23 -28.07
C ALA A 368 5.16 -0.86 -27.08
N ILE A 369 5.50 -2.02 -26.49
CA ILE A 369 4.68 -2.63 -25.44
C ILE A 369 4.64 -1.74 -24.19
N SER A 370 5.77 -1.14 -23.80
CA SER A 370 5.83 -0.26 -22.64
C SER A 370 4.99 1.01 -22.82
N GLU A 371 4.97 1.54 -24.04
CA GLU A 371 4.13 2.67 -24.43
C GLU A 371 2.64 2.30 -24.41
N ALA A 372 2.27 1.17 -25.02
CA ALA A 372 0.90 0.64 -25.03
C ALA A 372 0.39 0.34 -23.61
N LEU A 373 1.24 -0.20 -22.74
CA LEU A 373 0.92 -0.41 -21.33
C LEU A 373 0.93 0.88 -20.51
N THR A 374 1.16 2.05 -21.10
CA THR A 374 1.23 3.33 -20.36
C THR A 374 2.18 3.27 -19.15
N HIS A 375 3.21 2.43 -19.22
CA HIS A 375 4.19 2.26 -18.15
C HIS A 375 5.15 3.46 -18.14
N SER A 376 5.40 4.02 -16.94
CA SER A 376 6.38 5.10 -16.77
C SER A 376 7.83 4.61 -16.86
N ASP A 377 8.05 3.30 -16.69
CA ASP A 377 9.38 2.68 -16.60
C ASP A 377 9.36 1.34 -17.37
N THR A 378 10.31 1.15 -18.28
CA THR A 378 10.49 -0.07 -19.08
C THR A 378 10.84 -1.28 -18.23
N THR A 379 11.45 -1.08 -17.06
CA THR A 379 11.70 -2.12 -16.06
C THR A 379 10.39 -2.73 -15.56
N THR A 380 9.34 -1.91 -15.48
CA THR A 380 8.00 -2.42 -15.18
C THR A 380 7.60 -3.38 -16.28
N THR A 381 7.71 -3.01 -17.55
CA THR A 381 7.36 -3.84 -18.72
C THR A 381 8.18 -5.13 -18.82
N GLN A 382 9.47 -5.12 -18.46
CA GLN A 382 10.30 -6.34 -18.44
C GLN A 382 9.77 -7.41 -17.46
N ILE A 383 9.13 -7.01 -16.35
CA ILE A 383 8.48 -7.93 -15.41
C ILE A 383 7.20 -8.53 -16.01
N TYR A 384 6.55 -7.84 -16.96
CA TYR A 384 5.31 -8.32 -17.61
C TYR A 384 5.63 -9.23 -18.77
N VAL A 385 6.64 -8.87 -19.53
CA VAL A 385 7.11 -9.56 -20.73
C VAL A 385 8.22 -10.53 -20.30
N ASN A 386 7.84 -11.51 -19.49
CA ASN A 386 8.71 -12.62 -19.12
C ASN A 386 8.64 -13.64 -20.27
N THR A 387 9.16 -13.24 -21.43
CA THR A 387 9.43 -14.14 -22.54
C THR A 387 10.91 -14.50 -22.45
N SER A 388 11.23 -15.78 -22.64
CA SER A 388 12.61 -16.25 -22.81
C SER A 388 13.36 -15.28 -23.72
N ASN A 389 14.46 -14.69 -23.25
CA ASN A 389 15.34 -13.87 -24.08
C ASN A 389 16.03 -14.78 -25.08
N VAL A 390 15.30 -15.24 -26.09
CA VAL A 390 15.87 -15.95 -27.23
C VAL A 390 16.57 -14.89 -28.05
N ILE A 391 17.89 -14.87 -27.96
CA ILE A 391 18.74 -14.02 -28.78
C ILE A 391 18.82 -14.72 -30.15
N PRO A 392 18.15 -14.21 -31.20
CA PRO A 392 18.07 -14.90 -32.49
C PRO A 392 19.44 -15.02 -33.19
N MET A 393 20.38 -14.14 -32.86
CA MET A 393 21.76 -14.17 -33.32
C MET A 393 22.67 -13.62 -32.23
N ALA A 394 23.71 -14.36 -31.86
CA ALA A 394 24.64 -13.92 -30.83
C ALA A 394 25.33 -12.62 -31.26
N VAL A 395 25.57 -11.69 -30.33
CA VAL A 395 26.19 -10.38 -30.62
C VAL A 395 27.54 -10.55 -31.33
N GLY A 396 28.29 -11.60 -30.98
CA GLY A 396 29.56 -11.94 -31.65
C GLY A 396 29.40 -12.37 -33.11
N GLU A 397 28.31 -13.06 -33.46
CA GLU A 397 28.02 -13.47 -34.83
C GLU A 397 27.60 -12.28 -35.69
N PHE A 398 26.79 -11.38 -35.14
CA PHE A 398 26.47 -10.10 -35.80
C PHE A 398 27.73 -9.29 -36.10
N ALA A 399 28.62 -9.12 -35.10
CA ALA A 399 29.88 -8.40 -35.27
C ALA A 399 30.81 -9.08 -36.31
N LEU A 400 30.87 -10.41 -36.33
CA LEU A 400 31.66 -11.17 -37.31
C LEU A 400 31.11 -11.00 -38.73
N ASN A 401 29.79 -10.99 -38.88
CA ASN A 401 29.13 -10.79 -40.18
C ASN A 401 29.31 -9.35 -40.70
N SER A 402 29.34 -8.35 -39.81
CA SER A 402 29.64 -6.96 -40.16
C SER A 402 31.11 -6.73 -40.56
N LEU A 403 32.03 -7.59 -40.15
CA LEU A 403 33.44 -7.54 -40.57
C LEU A 403 33.70 -8.24 -41.91
N LYS A 404 32.71 -8.99 -42.42
CA LYS A 404 32.77 -9.70 -43.71
C LYS A 404 32.04 -8.97 -44.84
N GLN A 405 31.38 -7.84 -44.55
CA GLN A 405 30.92 -6.85 -45.51
C GLN A 405 32.00 -5.78 -45.67
#